data_AF-A0A1V5K034-F1
#
_entry.id   AF-A0A1V5K034-F1
#
_cell.length_a   1.000
_cell.length_b   1.000
_cell.length_c   1.000
_cell.angle_alpha   90.00
_cell.angle_beta   90.00
_cell.angle_gamma   90.00
#
_symmetry.space_group_name_H-M   'P 1'
#
loop_
_entity.id
_entity.type
_entity.pdbx_description
1 polymer ?
#
loop_
_entity_poly.entity_id
_entity_poly.type
_entity_poly.pdbx_seq_one_letter_code
_entity_poly.pdbx_strand_id
1 'polypeptide(L)'
;MAEENASGARLVTAPTCGSAGVVPAVLKILEDRFHYSQERILQALLIAGLIGALVKHNASISGAEIGCQGEVGTASAMAAAAASFLLGGTLSQIESAAETALEHHLGLTCDPVKGLVQIPCIERNAVGAVTALNAANLSLLTSGKHRISFDTVVETMQQVGRDMNRKYKETALGGLATLYRSVGEDDPLGSA
;
A
#
# COMPACT_ATOMS: atom_id res chain seq x y z
N MET A 1 -7.53 -10.69 5.56
CA MET A 1 -8.23 -9.70 4.68
C MET A 1 -7.82 -9.82 3.22
N ALA A 2 -6.53 -9.83 2.85
CA ALA A 2 -6.15 -10.05 1.44
C ALA A 2 -6.58 -11.43 0.90
N GLU A 3 -6.47 -12.48 1.72
CA GLU A 3 -7.00 -13.82 1.40
C GLU A 3 -8.54 -13.86 1.34
N GLU A 4 -9.22 -13.11 2.22
CA GLU A 4 -10.68 -12.95 2.19
C GLU A 4 -11.16 -12.25 0.92
N ASN A 5 -10.41 -11.26 0.43
CA ASN A 5 -10.68 -10.64 -0.85
C ASN A 5 -10.52 -11.66 -2.00
N ALA A 6 -9.52 -12.55 -1.92
CA ALA A 6 -9.33 -13.61 -2.90
C ALA A 6 -10.42 -14.71 -2.84
N SER A 7 -11.08 -14.90 -1.68
CA SER A 7 -12.17 -15.88 -1.50
C SER A 7 -13.56 -15.33 -1.84
N GLY A 8 -13.69 -14.02 -2.12
CA GLY A 8 -14.97 -13.36 -2.39
C GLY A 8 -15.79 -13.05 -1.13
N ALA A 9 -15.16 -13.07 0.04
CA ALA A 9 -15.79 -12.69 1.30
C ALA A 9 -16.03 -11.17 1.37
N ARG A 10 -16.76 -10.74 2.40
CA ARG A 10 -17.04 -9.31 2.65
C ARG A 10 -15.74 -8.59 2.99
N LEU A 11 -15.45 -7.51 2.29
CA LEU A 11 -14.29 -6.66 2.53
C LEU A 11 -14.65 -5.18 2.64
N VAL A 12 -13.73 -4.39 3.18
CA VAL A 12 -13.78 -2.92 3.19
C VAL A 12 -12.56 -2.42 2.44
N THR A 13 -12.76 -1.52 1.48
CA THR A 13 -11.68 -0.96 0.65
C THR A 13 -10.77 -0.05 1.46
N ALA A 14 -9.46 -0.11 1.24
CA ALA A 14 -8.50 0.77 1.91
C ALA A 14 -7.19 1.02 1.11
N PRO A 15 -7.20 1.83 0.03
CA PRO A 15 -8.37 2.47 -0.59
C PRO A 15 -9.03 1.61 -1.68
N THR A 16 -8.43 0.49 -2.10
CA THR A 16 -9.03 -0.46 -3.05
C THR A 16 -9.24 -1.82 -2.41
N CYS A 17 -9.87 -2.75 -3.14
CA CYS A 17 -10.01 -4.14 -2.70
C CYS A 17 -8.63 -4.83 -2.62
N GLY A 18 -7.73 -4.52 -3.57
CA GLY A 18 -6.39 -5.11 -3.65
C GLY A 18 -5.44 -4.69 -2.53
N SER A 19 -5.70 -3.59 -1.84
CA SER A 19 -4.89 -3.08 -0.72
C SER A 19 -5.62 -3.06 0.64
N ALA A 20 -6.79 -3.68 0.71
CA ALA A 20 -7.68 -3.67 1.88
C ALA A 20 -7.06 -4.22 3.18
N GLY A 21 -5.95 -4.96 3.11
CA GLY A 21 -5.30 -5.55 4.28
C GLY A 21 -4.38 -4.60 5.05
N VAL A 22 -3.84 -3.56 4.42
CA VAL A 22 -2.73 -2.76 4.99
C VAL A 22 -3.16 -1.97 6.22
N VAL A 23 -4.14 -1.07 6.07
CA VAL A 23 -4.65 -0.20 7.16
C VAL A 23 -5.14 -1.02 8.36
N PRO A 24 -6.04 -2.02 8.20
CA PRO A 24 -6.53 -2.76 9.35
C PRO A 24 -5.45 -3.60 10.04
N ALA A 25 -4.46 -4.14 9.30
CA ALA A 25 -3.36 -4.88 9.92
C ALA A 25 -2.54 -3.98 10.87
N VAL A 26 -2.19 -2.78 10.42
CA VAL A 26 -1.41 -1.81 11.21
C VAL A 26 -2.21 -1.29 12.41
N LEU A 27 -3.47 -0.93 12.22
CA LEU A 27 -4.30 -0.45 13.33
C LEU A 27 -4.57 -1.54 14.35
N LYS A 28 -4.82 -2.79 13.91
CA LYS A 28 -5.12 -3.88 14.82
C LYS A 28 -3.94 -4.22 15.73
N ILE A 29 -2.72 -4.31 15.19
CA ILE A 29 -1.55 -4.62 16.01
C ILE A 29 -1.25 -3.50 17.03
N LEU A 30 -1.49 -2.23 16.66
CA LEU A 30 -1.31 -1.10 17.56
C LEU A 30 -2.39 -1.05 18.64
N GLU A 31 -3.65 -1.31 18.28
CA GLU A 31 -4.77 -1.46 19.21
C GLU A 31 -4.49 -2.58 20.23
N ASP A 32 -4.09 -3.76 19.76
CA ASP A 32 -3.83 -4.92 20.62
C ASP A 32 -2.65 -4.70 21.56
N ARG A 33 -1.61 -4.00 21.10
CA ARG A 33 -0.38 -3.77 21.87
C ARG A 33 -0.48 -2.65 22.89
N PHE A 34 -1.21 -1.57 22.56
CA PHE A 34 -1.24 -0.35 23.36
C PHE A 34 -2.61 -0.05 23.97
N HIS A 35 -3.63 -0.86 23.67
CA HIS A 35 -4.99 -0.75 24.20
C HIS A 35 -5.60 0.63 24.02
N TYR A 36 -5.44 1.22 22.82
CA TYR A 36 -6.00 2.51 22.51
C TYR A 36 -7.53 2.51 22.58
N SER A 37 -8.11 3.64 22.99
CA SER A 37 -9.56 3.81 23.01
C SER A 37 -10.13 3.78 21.60
N GLN A 38 -11.40 3.39 21.49
CA GLN A 38 -12.14 3.40 20.23
C GLN A 38 -12.10 4.79 19.56
N GLU A 39 -12.23 5.85 20.34
CA GLU A 39 -12.15 7.23 19.84
C GLU A 39 -10.80 7.52 19.18
N ARG A 40 -9.70 7.04 19.77
CA ARG A 40 -8.36 7.23 19.21
C ARG A 40 -8.16 6.43 17.92
N ILE A 41 -8.71 5.23 17.83
CA ILE A 41 -8.71 4.43 16.59
C ILE A 41 -9.54 5.11 15.50
N LEU A 42 -10.68 5.72 15.84
CA LEU A 42 -11.49 6.50 14.89
C LEU A 42 -10.73 7.72 14.37
N GLN A 43 -10.02 8.44 15.23
CA GLN A 43 -9.15 9.55 14.81
C GLN A 43 -8.03 9.07 13.87
N ALA A 44 -7.41 7.93 14.17
CA ALA A 44 -6.40 7.33 13.30
C ALA A 44 -6.98 6.95 11.93
N LEU A 45 -8.20 6.41 11.88
CA LEU A 45 -8.93 6.13 10.64
C LEU A 45 -9.26 7.41 9.85
N LEU A 46 -9.63 8.51 10.52
CA LEU A 46 -9.84 9.80 9.87
C LEU A 46 -8.55 10.34 9.23
N ILE A 47 -7.42 10.21 9.92
CA ILE A 47 -6.10 10.59 9.39
C ILE A 47 -5.73 9.73 8.18
N ALA A 48 -5.91 8.41 8.28
CA ALA A 48 -5.71 7.51 7.14
C ALA A 48 -6.60 7.92 5.95
N GLY A 49 -7.88 8.17 6.20
CA GLY A 49 -8.83 8.62 5.17
C GLY A 49 -8.43 9.95 4.51
N LEU A 50 -7.93 10.91 5.30
CA LEU A 50 -7.45 12.19 4.78
C LEU A 50 -6.25 12.01 3.85
N ILE A 51 -5.25 11.21 4.22
CA ILE A 51 -4.10 10.90 3.35
C ILE A 51 -4.57 10.25 2.05
N GLY A 52 -5.47 9.27 2.13
CA GLY A 52 -6.05 8.62 0.94
C GLY A 52 -6.79 9.61 0.03
N ALA A 53 -7.54 10.54 0.62
CA ALA A 53 -8.25 11.59 -0.12
C ALA A 53 -7.30 12.56 -0.82
N LEU A 54 -6.21 12.96 -0.17
CA LEU A 54 -5.17 13.81 -0.78
C LEU A 54 -4.53 13.13 -1.99
N VAL A 55 -4.15 11.86 -1.86
CA VAL A 55 -3.58 11.10 -2.97
C VAL A 55 -4.58 10.98 -4.12
N LYS A 56 -5.85 10.68 -3.82
CA LYS A 56 -6.90 10.59 -4.84
C LYS A 56 -7.17 11.92 -5.55
N HIS A 57 -7.10 13.03 -4.82
CA HIS A 57 -7.35 14.37 -5.37
C HIS A 57 -6.21 14.83 -6.28
N ASN A 58 -4.96 14.58 -5.89
CA ASN A 58 -3.78 15.10 -6.58
C ASN A 58 -3.19 14.11 -7.62
N ALA A 59 -3.60 12.84 -7.58
CA ALA A 59 -3.13 11.79 -8.47
C ALA A 59 -4.25 10.77 -8.75
N SER A 60 -3.94 9.48 -8.76
CA SER A 60 -4.90 8.39 -8.80
C SER A 60 -4.62 7.37 -7.70
N ILE A 61 -5.61 6.52 -7.43
CA ILE A 61 -5.47 5.33 -6.57
C ILE A 61 -5.73 4.03 -7.35
N SER A 62 -5.89 4.13 -8.68
CA SER A 62 -6.27 3.02 -9.53
C SER A 62 -5.03 2.28 -10.03
N GLY A 63 -4.97 0.96 -9.77
CA GLY A 63 -3.94 0.08 -10.30
C GLY A 63 -3.88 0.09 -11.83
N ALA A 64 -5.05 0.22 -12.47
CA ALA A 64 -5.18 0.36 -13.92
C ALA A 64 -4.61 1.67 -14.49
N GLU A 65 -4.57 2.75 -13.71
CA GLU A 65 -4.11 4.07 -14.19
C GLU A 65 -2.64 4.32 -13.88
N ILE A 66 -2.19 4.00 -12.67
CA ILE A 66 -0.85 4.36 -12.19
C ILE A 66 -0.08 3.21 -11.55
N GLY A 67 -0.56 1.97 -11.65
CA GLY A 67 0.06 0.81 -11.02
C GLY A 67 -0.24 0.69 -9.52
N CYS A 68 0.32 -0.34 -8.90
CA CYS A 68 -0.01 -0.73 -7.53
C CYS A 68 0.55 0.24 -6.47
N GLN A 69 1.44 1.16 -6.87
CA GLN A 69 1.80 2.34 -6.07
C GLN A 69 0.57 3.17 -5.66
N GLY A 70 -0.45 3.26 -6.52
CA GLY A 70 -1.71 3.94 -6.22
C GLY A 70 -2.63 3.15 -5.28
N GLU A 71 -2.41 1.85 -5.13
CA GLU A 71 -3.25 0.99 -4.30
C GLU A 71 -2.56 0.68 -2.98
N VAL A 72 -1.55 -0.18 -3.02
CA VAL A 72 -0.79 -0.63 -1.84
C VAL A 72 0.11 0.48 -1.32
N GLY A 73 0.73 1.26 -2.22
CA GLY A 73 1.55 2.40 -1.81
C GLY A 73 0.73 3.46 -1.06
N THR A 74 -0.44 3.79 -1.58
CA THR A 74 -1.38 4.70 -0.91
C THR A 74 -1.88 4.11 0.41
N ALA A 75 -2.28 2.84 0.45
CA ALA A 75 -2.69 2.17 1.69
C ALA A 75 -1.59 2.16 2.76
N SER A 76 -0.33 1.95 2.35
CA SER A 76 0.84 2.03 3.22
C SER A 76 1.04 3.44 3.77
N ALA A 77 0.90 4.47 2.95
CA ALA A 77 0.97 5.87 3.39
C ALA A 77 -0.14 6.23 4.39
N MET A 78 -1.38 5.82 4.09
CA MET A 78 -2.53 5.99 4.97
C MET A 78 -2.29 5.34 6.34
N ALA A 79 -1.79 4.10 6.35
CA ALA A 79 -1.50 3.35 7.56
C ALA A 79 -0.33 3.96 8.34
N ALA A 80 0.71 4.46 7.67
CA ALA A 80 1.88 5.07 8.30
C ALA A 80 1.53 6.36 9.04
N ALA A 81 0.74 7.24 8.43
CA ALA A 81 0.23 8.45 9.08
C ALA A 81 -0.61 8.12 10.32
N ALA A 82 -1.52 7.16 10.20
CA ALA A 82 -2.36 6.73 11.30
C ALA A 82 -1.54 6.11 12.45
N ALA A 83 -0.54 5.29 12.13
CA ALA A 83 0.38 4.72 13.10
C ALA A 83 1.22 5.80 13.80
N SER A 84 1.78 6.75 13.04
CA SER A 84 2.56 7.87 13.59
C SER A 84 1.72 8.68 14.59
N PHE A 85 0.46 8.98 14.25
CA PHE A 85 -0.48 9.63 15.17
C PHE A 85 -0.72 8.82 16.46
N LEU A 86 -1.01 7.52 16.33
CA LEU A 86 -1.25 6.65 17.49
C LEU A 86 -0.02 6.55 18.40
N LEU A 87 1.17 6.59 17.83
CA LEU A 87 2.43 6.57 18.57
C LEU A 87 2.84 7.95 19.14
N GLY A 88 2.02 8.99 18.94
CA GLY A 88 2.23 10.32 19.53
C GLY A 88 3.05 11.28 18.66
N GLY A 89 3.14 11.01 17.35
CA GLY A 89 3.82 11.87 16.39
C GLY A 89 3.18 13.24 16.24
N THR A 90 4.01 14.24 15.99
CA THR A 90 3.58 15.58 15.58
C THR A 90 3.03 15.57 14.16
N LEU A 91 2.34 16.64 13.73
CA LEU A 91 1.84 16.77 12.36
C LEU A 91 2.93 16.55 11.30
N SER A 92 4.12 17.12 11.51
CA SER A 92 5.26 16.93 10.61
C SER A 92 5.75 15.48 10.56
N GLN A 93 5.69 14.74 11.68
CA GLN A 93 6.05 13.32 11.71
C GLN A 93 4.94 12.42 11.13
N ILE A 94 3.68 12.84 11.17
CA ILE A 94 2.56 12.16 10.52
C ILE A 94 2.69 12.29 9.00
N GLU A 95 2.94 13.50 8.50
CA GLU A 95 3.19 13.75 7.08
C GLU A 95 4.43 13.01 6.60
N SER A 96 5.55 13.12 7.33
CA SER A 96 6.80 12.42 7.01
C SER A 96 6.63 10.90 6.98
N ALA A 97 5.80 10.32 7.86
CA ALA A 97 5.54 8.87 7.83
C ALA A 97 4.77 8.46 6.57
N ALA A 98 3.75 9.23 6.17
CA ALA A 98 3.01 8.98 4.92
C ALA A 98 3.91 9.12 3.69
N GLU A 99 4.73 10.16 3.68
CA GLU A 99 5.71 10.47 2.63
C GLU A 99 6.69 9.31 2.45
N THR A 100 7.41 8.92 3.50
CA THR A 100 8.40 7.85 3.45
C THR A 100 7.75 6.52 3.03
N ALA A 101 6.55 6.22 3.53
CA ALA A 101 5.84 5.00 3.16
C ALA A 101 5.42 4.98 1.68
N LEU A 102 4.97 6.11 1.13
CA LEU A 102 4.62 6.21 -0.29
C LEU A 102 5.85 6.17 -1.19
N GLU A 103 6.94 6.83 -0.77
CA GLU A 103 8.22 6.87 -1.46
C GLU A 103 8.75 5.46 -1.74
N HIS A 104 8.68 4.57 -0.75
CA HIS A 104 9.10 3.17 -0.87
C HIS A 104 8.25 2.31 -1.82
N HIS A 105 7.16 2.85 -2.37
CA HIS A 105 6.30 2.17 -3.33
C HIS A 105 6.30 2.84 -4.71
N LEU A 106 7.04 3.93 -4.92
CA LEU A 106 7.13 4.57 -6.24
C LEU A 106 7.67 3.59 -7.29
N GLY A 107 7.00 3.53 -8.44
CA GLY A 107 7.31 2.62 -9.54
C GLY A 107 6.67 1.23 -9.43
N LEU A 108 5.91 0.94 -8.37
CA LEU A 108 5.31 -0.39 -8.20
C LEU A 108 4.21 -0.65 -9.25
N THR A 109 4.47 -1.59 -10.14
CA THR A 109 3.58 -2.03 -11.24
C THR A 109 2.38 -2.83 -10.72
N CYS A 110 1.30 -2.92 -11.47
CA CYS A 110 0.12 -3.75 -11.14
C CYS A 110 -0.10 -4.81 -12.21
N ASP A 111 0.60 -5.94 -12.13
CA ASP A 111 0.49 -7.01 -13.12
C ASP A 111 0.41 -8.38 -12.42
N PRO A 112 -0.75 -8.71 -11.84
CA PRO A 112 -0.91 -9.91 -11.04
C PRO A 112 -0.98 -11.19 -11.88
N VAL A 113 -0.52 -12.30 -11.31
CA VAL A 113 -0.55 -13.62 -11.95
C VAL A 113 -1.98 -13.99 -12.32
N LYS A 114 -2.20 -14.34 -13.60
CA LYS A 114 -3.52 -14.68 -14.16
C LYS A 114 -4.58 -13.57 -14.00
N GLY A 115 -4.19 -12.33 -13.71
CA GLY A 115 -5.12 -11.24 -13.44
C GLY A 115 -5.84 -11.34 -12.10
N LEU A 116 -5.39 -12.20 -11.18
CA LEU A 116 -6.07 -12.49 -9.92
C LEU A 116 -5.50 -11.67 -8.77
N VAL A 117 -6.35 -11.22 -7.84
CA VAL A 117 -5.93 -10.50 -6.63
C VAL A 117 -5.38 -11.46 -5.56
N GLN A 118 -4.35 -12.22 -5.93
CA GLN A 118 -3.68 -13.20 -5.10
C GLN A 118 -2.17 -12.93 -5.11
N ILE A 119 -1.51 -13.23 -6.23
CA ILE A 119 -0.07 -13.04 -6.39
C ILE A 119 0.17 -11.85 -7.35
N PRO A 120 0.93 -10.81 -6.97
CA PRO A 120 1.64 -10.62 -5.70
C PRO A 120 0.85 -9.81 -4.65
N CYS A 121 -0.47 -9.69 -4.80
CA CYS A 121 -1.29 -8.77 -4.01
C CYS A 121 -1.27 -9.10 -2.51
N ILE A 122 -1.28 -10.37 -2.12
CA ILE A 122 -1.31 -10.80 -0.72
C ILE A 122 -0.01 -10.40 -0.02
N GLU A 123 1.14 -10.77 -0.57
CA GLU A 123 2.43 -10.41 0.00
C GLU A 123 2.69 -8.89 -0.04
N ARG A 124 2.17 -8.18 -1.05
CA ARG A 124 2.25 -6.72 -1.09
C ARG A 124 1.48 -6.05 0.05
N ASN A 125 0.34 -6.59 0.47
CA ASN A 125 -0.35 -6.08 1.66
C ASN A 125 0.49 -6.28 2.93
N ALA A 126 1.12 -7.44 3.08
CA ALA A 126 1.98 -7.73 4.22
C ALA A 126 3.20 -6.79 4.26
N VAL A 127 3.90 -6.66 3.13
CA VAL A 127 5.05 -5.75 3.00
C VAL A 127 4.63 -4.30 3.21
N GLY A 128 3.50 -3.87 2.64
CA GLY A 128 2.95 -2.52 2.85
C GLY A 128 2.67 -2.22 4.31
N ALA A 129 2.10 -3.17 5.08
CA ALA A 129 1.88 -2.99 6.51
C ALA A 129 3.18 -2.86 7.31
N VAL A 130 4.20 -3.65 6.98
CA VAL A 130 5.53 -3.57 7.61
C VAL A 130 6.21 -2.24 7.27
N THR A 131 6.18 -1.83 6.00
CA THR A 131 6.72 -0.54 5.54
C THR A 131 6.03 0.62 6.26
N ALA A 132 4.71 0.58 6.43
CA ALA A 132 3.96 1.61 7.14
C ALA A 132 4.40 1.76 8.61
N LEU A 133 4.55 0.65 9.34
CA LEU A 133 5.04 0.68 10.72
C LEU A 133 6.50 1.17 10.80
N ASN A 134 7.35 0.75 9.87
CA ASN A 134 8.74 1.20 9.82
C ASN A 134 8.84 2.70 9.52
N ALA A 135 8.04 3.22 8.59
CA ALA A 135 7.98 4.64 8.27
C ALA A 135 7.49 5.47 9.47
N ALA A 136 6.46 5.00 10.17
CA ALA A 136 5.98 5.63 11.41
C ALA A 136 7.07 5.63 12.50
N ASN A 137 7.75 4.51 12.72
CA ASN A 137 8.84 4.45 13.71
C ASN A 137 10.00 5.37 13.32
N LEU A 138 10.38 5.39 12.04
CA LEU A 138 11.46 6.24 11.56
C LEU A 138 11.12 7.72 11.75
N SER A 139 9.90 8.14 11.42
CA SER A 139 9.52 9.55 11.54
C SER A 139 9.58 10.04 12.99
N LEU A 140 9.20 9.20 13.96
CA LEU A 140 9.27 9.50 15.40
C LEU A 140 10.69 9.68 15.92
N LEU A 141 11.69 9.05 15.28
CA LEU A 141 13.11 9.22 15.61
C LEU A 141 13.70 10.52 15.04
N THR A 142 12.94 11.25 14.23
CA THR A 142 13.37 12.50 13.61
C THR A 142 12.52 13.68 14.08
N SER A 143 12.91 14.90 13.69
CA SER A 143 12.10 16.10 13.91
C SER A 143 10.84 16.17 13.02
N GLY A 144 10.61 15.18 12.15
CA GLY A 144 9.57 15.24 11.12
C GLY A 144 9.88 16.23 10.00
N LYS A 145 11.09 16.79 9.92
CA LYS A 145 11.55 17.58 8.78
C LYS A 145 12.15 16.66 7.74
N HIS A 146 11.53 16.60 6.57
CA HIS A 146 11.96 15.82 5.42
C HIS A 146 12.32 16.76 4.25
N ARG A 147 13.26 16.34 3.39
CA ARG A 147 13.71 17.15 2.25
C ARG A 147 12.70 17.14 1.10
N ILE A 148 11.93 16.07 0.98
CA ILE A 148 10.96 15.83 -0.09
C ILE A 148 9.58 15.87 0.55
N SER A 149 8.68 16.78 0.14
CA SER A 149 7.34 16.86 0.75
C SER A 149 6.43 15.71 0.31
N PHE A 150 5.35 15.47 1.06
CA PHE A 150 4.34 14.48 0.67
C PHE A 150 3.76 14.80 -0.73
N ASP A 151 3.48 16.08 -1.00
CA ASP A 151 2.99 16.54 -2.30
C ASP A 151 3.96 16.18 -3.45
N THR A 152 5.27 16.37 -3.26
CA THR A 152 6.27 16.00 -4.26
C THR A 152 6.27 14.49 -4.52
N VAL A 153 6.11 13.66 -3.49
CA VAL A 153 6.01 12.20 -3.66
C VAL A 153 4.73 11.82 -4.41
N VAL A 154 3.60 12.47 -4.13
CA VAL A 154 2.33 12.23 -4.84
C VAL A 154 2.40 12.66 -6.30
N GLU A 155 3.01 13.82 -6.58
CA GLU A 155 3.25 14.29 -7.96
C GLU A 155 4.18 13.33 -8.72
N THR A 156 5.25 12.87 -8.05
CA THR A 156 6.17 11.87 -8.60
C THR A 156 5.43 10.57 -8.90
N MET A 157 4.58 10.10 -7.99
CA MET A 157 3.73 8.92 -8.20
C MET A 157 2.86 9.09 -9.45
N GLN A 158 2.19 10.24 -9.62
CA GLN A 158 1.38 10.52 -10.80
C GLN A 158 2.21 10.52 -12.09
N GLN A 159 3.38 11.15 -12.08
CA GLN A 159 4.27 11.17 -13.23
C GLN A 159 4.75 9.76 -13.61
N VAL A 160 5.28 9.00 -12.64
CA VAL A 160 5.72 7.62 -12.84
C VAL A 160 4.57 6.75 -13.38
N GLY A 161 3.36 6.94 -12.85
CA GLY A 161 2.17 6.23 -13.31
C GLY A 161 1.79 6.55 -14.76
N ARG A 162 1.91 7.81 -15.19
CA ARG A 162 1.70 8.22 -16.59
C ARG A 162 2.74 7.59 -17.52
N ASP A 163 3.99 7.57 -17.10
CA ASP A 163 5.12 7.06 -17.89
C ASP A 163 5.17 5.53 -17.89
N MET A 164 4.50 4.87 -16.94
CA MET A 164 4.42 3.42 -16.85
C MET A 164 3.75 2.84 -18.10
N ASN A 165 4.44 1.89 -18.74
CA ASN A 165 3.90 1.18 -19.90
C ASN A 165 2.59 0.47 -19.52
N ARG A 166 1.56 0.62 -20.37
CA ARG A 166 0.23 0.05 -20.16
C ARG A 166 0.25 -1.45 -19.83
N LYS A 167 1.18 -2.25 -20.37
CA LYS A 167 1.28 -3.69 -20.09
C LYS A 167 1.72 -4.04 -18.67
N TYR A 168 2.24 -3.08 -17.91
CA TYR A 168 2.63 -3.26 -16.50
C TYR A 168 1.64 -2.61 -15.52
N LYS A 169 0.51 -2.14 -16.03
CA LYS A 169 -0.69 -1.78 -15.25
C LYS A 169 -1.64 -2.98 -15.25
N GLU A 170 -2.78 -2.83 -14.59
CA GLU A 170 -3.78 -3.88 -14.30
C GLU A 170 -4.45 -4.45 -15.56
N THR A 171 -3.65 -5.13 -16.38
CA THR A 171 -3.99 -5.65 -17.70
C THR A 171 -3.63 -7.12 -17.85
N ALA A 172 -2.74 -7.64 -17.00
CA ALA A 172 -2.20 -9.01 -17.08
C ALA A 172 -1.49 -9.31 -18.41
N LEU A 173 -1.00 -8.29 -19.11
CA LEU A 173 -0.34 -8.40 -20.43
C LEU A 173 1.20 -8.38 -20.35
N GLY A 174 1.78 -8.30 -19.15
CA GLY A 174 3.22 -8.12 -18.94
C GLY A 174 3.78 -8.96 -17.81
N GLY A 175 4.88 -8.46 -17.23
CA GLY A 175 5.47 -8.85 -15.94
C GLY A 175 5.24 -10.29 -15.45
N LEU A 176 4.82 -10.40 -14.18
CA LEU A 176 4.58 -11.69 -13.54
C LEU A 176 3.41 -12.42 -14.21
N ALA A 177 2.44 -11.70 -14.75
CA ALA A 177 1.26 -12.31 -15.37
C ALA A 177 1.61 -13.21 -16.56
N THR A 178 2.61 -12.81 -17.35
CA THR A 178 3.03 -13.52 -18.57
C THR A 178 4.27 -14.40 -18.38
N LEU A 179 5.14 -14.06 -17.42
CA LEU A 179 6.39 -14.81 -17.18
C LEU A 179 6.23 -15.93 -16.14
N TYR A 180 5.20 -15.89 -15.30
CA TYR A 180 4.93 -16.98 -14.37
C TYR A 180 4.58 -18.27 -15.12
N ARG A 181 5.40 -19.29 -14.94
CA ARG A 181 5.12 -20.67 -15.37
C ARG A 181 4.83 -21.48 -14.13
N SER A 182 3.78 -22.30 -14.17
CA SER A 182 3.48 -23.17 -13.05
C SER A 182 4.64 -24.15 -12.85
N VAL A 183 5.02 -24.39 -11.60
CA VAL A 183 5.99 -25.43 -11.28
C VAL A 183 5.34 -26.77 -11.63
N GLY A 184 5.72 -27.35 -12.76
CA GLY A 184 5.21 -28.63 -13.27
C GLY A 184 4.80 -28.66 -14.74
N GLU A 185 4.67 -27.52 -15.43
CA GLU A 185 4.32 -27.51 -16.88
C GLU A 185 5.53 -27.61 -17.82
N ASP A 186 6.74 -27.30 -17.32
CA ASP A 186 8.01 -27.36 -18.07
C ASP A 186 9.09 -28.13 -17.27
N ASP A 187 8.78 -29.28 -16.69
CA ASP A 187 9.82 -30.23 -16.26
C ASP A 187 10.07 -31.26 -17.37
N PRO A 188 11.06 -31.05 -18.27
CA PRO A 188 11.45 -32.08 -19.24
C PRO A 188 12.09 -33.31 -18.57
N LEU A 189 12.25 -33.32 -17.24
CA LEU A 189 12.76 -34.46 -16.45
C LEU A 189 11.67 -35.12 -15.58
N GLY A 190 10.40 -34.72 -15.73
CA GLY A 190 9.26 -35.28 -15.01
C GLY A 190 8.69 -36.58 -15.59
N SER A 191 9.54 -37.52 -16.01
CA SER A 191 9.10 -38.91 -16.28
C SER A 191 10.25 -39.93 -16.12
N ALA A 192 10.41 -40.45 -14.91
CA ALA A 192 10.81 -41.83 -14.54
C ALA A 192 11.29 -41.87 -13.09
#